data_AF-A0A1S4DGY1-F1
#
_entry.id   AF-A0A1S4DGY1-F1
#
_cell.length_a   1.000
_cell.length_b   1.000
_cell.length_c   1.000
_cell.angle_alpha   90.00
_cell.angle_beta   90.00
_cell.angle_gamma   90.00
#
_symmetry.space_group_name_H-M   'P 1'
#
loop_
_entity.id
_entity.type
_entity.pdbx_description
1 polymer ?
#
loop_
_entity_poly.entity_id
_entity_poly.type
_entity_poly.pdbx_seq_one_letter_code
_entity_poly.pdbx_strand_id
1 'polypeptide(L)'
;MDRFLIQQLNNKFKNQPLSIDRLIFANINDFSPQDFFPEEINGGGMKECYVLTPRRRLYGIMPCPDRRARNGYWKLLKCINDNILGPDGAVGMKQKLLFFEGKPNHGCKTQWCMIEYKLRQHCCSIDCDHNIGR
;
A
#
# COMPACT_ATOMS: atom_id res chain seq x y z
N MET A 1 -1.72 -16.36 3.46
CA MET A 1 -2.10 -14.94 3.69
C MET A 1 -1.72 -14.04 2.51
N ASP A 2 -0.45 -13.98 2.07
CA ASP A 2 0.00 -13.06 1.01
C ASP A 2 -0.78 -13.20 -0.33
N ARG A 3 -0.94 -14.43 -0.84
CA ARG A 3 -1.73 -14.70 -2.05
C ARG A 3 -3.18 -14.25 -1.92
N PHE A 4 -3.77 -14.39 -0.73
CA PHE A 4 -5.14 -13.96 -0.46
C PHE A 4 -5.27 -12.44 -0.59
N LEU A 5 -4.39 -11.65 0.06
CA LEU A 5 -4.45 -10.19 -0.03
C LEU A 5 -4.22 -9.69 -1.46
N ILE A 6 -3.30 -10.31 -2.20
CA ILE A 6 -3.12 -10.02 -3.63
C ILE A 6 -4.39 -10.34 -4.44
N GLN A 7 -5.06 -11.47 -4.16
CA GLN A 7 -6.33 -11.80 -4.79
C GLN A 7 -7.41 -10.75 -4.47
N GLN A 8 -7.49 -10.25 -3.24
CA GLN A 8 -8.43 -9.18 -2.88
C GLN A 8 -8.14 -7.89 -3.65
N LEU A 9 -6.86 -7.51 -3.84
CA LEU A 9 -6.51 -6.37 -4.70
C LEU A 9 -6.95 -6.60 -6.15
N ASN A 10 -6.78 -7.81 -6.68
CA ASN A 10 -7.21 -8.16 -8.04
C ASN A 10 -8.74 -8.12 -8.17
N ASN A 11 -9.47 -8.60 -7.15
CA ASN A 11 -10.92 -8.48 -7.07
C ASN A 11 -11.34 -7.00 -7.14
N LYS A 12 -10.68 -6.11 -6.38
CA LYS A 12 -10.99 -4.67 -6.45
C LYS A 12 -10.81 -4.14 -7.86
N PHE A 13 -9.72 -4.50 -8.53
CA PHE A 13 -9.44 -4.07 -9.90
C PHE A 13 -10.51 -4.55 -10.90
N LYS A 14 -11.05 -5.76 -10.68
CA LYS A 14 -12.14 -6.35 -11.47
C LYS A 14 -13.55 -5.91 -11.02
N ASN A 15 -13.67 -4.94 -10.12
CA ASN A 15 -14.92 -4.52 -9.50
C ASN A 15 -15.71 -5.68 -8.85
N GLN A 16 -15.00 -6.67 -8.32
CA GLN A 16 -15.56 -7.79 -7.57
C GLN A 16 -15.59 -7.48 -6.06
N PRO A 17 -16.46 -8.16 -5.29
CA PRO A 17 -16.53 -8.00 -3.84
C PRO A 17 -15.21 -8.27 -3.14
N LEU A 18 -14.95 -7.50 -2.08
CA LEU A 18 -13.81 -7.67 -1.19
C LEU A 18 -14.23 -8.39 0.08
N SER A 19 -13.40 -9.32 0.52
CA SER A 19 -13.59 -10.11 1.74
C SER A 19 -12.48 -9.83 2.74
N ILE A 20 -12.19 -8.54 2.99
CA ILE A 20 -11.25 -8.12 4.01
C ILE A 20 -12.03 -7.43 5.13
N ASP A 21 -12.02 -8.03 6.31
CA ASP A 21 -12.60 -7.41 7.49
C ASP A 21 -11.85 -6.12 7.83
N ARG A 22 -12.61 -5.09 8.21
CA ARG A 22 -12.06 -3.79 8.67
C ARG A 22 -11.18 -3.11 7.62
N LEU A 23 -11.52 -3.29 6.34
CA LEU A 23 -10.88 -2.59 5.23
C LEU A 23 -11.30 -1.12 5.20
N ILE A 24 -10.32 -0.23 5.26
CA ILE A 24 -10.50 1.22 5.19
C ILE A 24 -10.17 1.68 3.77
N PHE A 25 -11.08 2.42 3.15
CA PHE A 25 -10.82 3.10 1.88
C PHE A 25 -10.35 4.52 2.18
N ALA A 26 -9.06 4.77 2.01
CA ALA A 26 -8.46 6.07 2.27
C ALA A 26 -7.20 6.27 1.42
N ASN A 27 -6.92 7.52 1.04
CA ASN A 27 -5.61 7.87 0.53
C ASN A 27 -4.63 7.91 1.71
N ILE A 28 -3.72 6.93 1.75
CA ILE A 28 -2.81 6.73 2.89
C ILE A 28 -1.89 7.93 3.15
N ASN A 29 -1.67 8.78 2.13
CA ASN A 29 -0.79 9.94 2.22
C ASN A 29 -1.42 11.11 3.00
N ASP A 30 -2.73 11.09 3.22
CA ASP A 30 -3.46 12.16 3.92
C ASP A 30 -3.53 11.93 5.44
N PHE A 31 -2.94 10.82 5.92
CA PHE A 31 -3.03 10.36 7.31
C PHE A 31 -1.65 10.03 7.88
N SER A 32 -1.53 10.16 9.19
CA SER A 32 -0.46 9.61 10.00
C SER A 32 -0.86 8.21 10.49
N PRO A 33 0.09 7.32 10.81
CA PRO A 33 -0.24 5.97 11.29
C PRO A 33 -1.20 5.97 12.49
N GLN A 34 -1.01 6.88 13.44
CA GLN A 34 -1.82 7.01 14.66
C GLN A 34 -3.31 7.27 14.36
N ASP A 35 -3.63 7.92 13.24
CA ASP A 35 -5.01 8.24 12.87
C ASP A 35 -5.85 6.98 12.64
N PHE A 36 -5.22 5.85 12.29
CA PHE A 36 -5.90 4.57 12.06
C PHE A 36 -6.09 3.74 13.34
N PHE A 37 -5.50 4.16 14.45
CA PHE A 37 -5.48 3.42 15.71
C PHE A 37 -5.80 4.31 16.92
N PRO A 38 -6.93 5.05 16.93
CA PRO A 38 -7.25 5.98 18.01
C PRO A 38 -7.44 5.29 19.37
N GLU A 39 -7.86 4.03 19.38
CA GLU A 39 -8.14 3.26 20.60
C GLU A 39 -6.90 2.56 21.20
N GLU A 40 -5.77 2.50 20.47
CA GLU A 40 -4.54 1.88 20.98
C GLU A 40 -4.00 2.62 22.22
N ILE A 41 -4.26 3.93 22.30
CA ILE A 41 -3.87 4.80 23.42
C ILE A 41 -4.43 4.30 24.76
N ASN A 42 -5.55 3.57 24.74
CA ASN A 42 -6.22 3.03 25.94
C ASN A 42 -5.90 1.54 26.20
N GLY A 43 -4.91 0.96 25.52
CA GLY A 43 -4.40 -0.40 25.80
C GLY A 43 -5.26 -1.57 25.32
N GLY A 44 -6.40 -1.30 24.66
CA GLY A 44 -7.32 -2.31 24.13
C GLY A 44 -7.55 -2.25 22.61
N GLY A 45 -6.90 -1.32 21.91
CA GLY A 45 -7.14 -1.04 20.49
C GLY A 45 -6.63 -2.11 19.51
N MET A 46 -7.04 -1.97 18.25
CA MET A 46 -6.59 -2.83 17.15
C MET A 46 -5.07 -2.75 16.98
N LYS A 47 -4.42 -3.89 16.69
CA LYS A 47 -2.97 -3.96 16.44
C LYS A 47 -2.59 -3.86 14.97
N GLU A 48 -3.56 -4.06 14.08
CA GLU A 48 -3.39 -3.94 12.63
C GLU A 48 -4.71 -3.53 11.97
N CYS A 49 -4.60 -2.87 10.82
CA CYS A 49 -5.72 -2.52 9.95
C CYS A 49 -5.29 -2.65 8.49
N TYR A 50 -6.26 -2.76 7.59
CA TYR A 50 -6.00 -2.80 6.15
C TYR A 50 -6.50 -1.50 5.53
N VAL A 51 -5.60 -0.79 4.84
CA VAL A 51 -5.95 0.41 4.08
C VAL A 51 -5.83 0.12 2.60
N LEU A 52 -6.92 0.29 1.86
CA LEU A 52 -6.91 0.29 0.41
C LEU A 52 -6.74 1.73 -0.09
N THR A 53 -5.54 2.03 -0.57
CA THR A 53 -5.20 3.35 -1.09
C THR A 53 -5.21 3.36 -2.62
N PRO A 54 -5.77 4.41 -3.26
CA PRO A 54 -5.58 4.62 -4.69
C PRO A 54 -4.09 4.66 -5.03
N ARG A 55 -3.67 3.94 -6.06
CA ARG A 55 -2.29 3.98 -6.53
C ARG A 55 -2.07 5.27 -7.32
N ARG A 56 -1.54 6.31 -6.67
CA ARG A 56 -1.12 7.52 -7.38
C ARG A 56 0.11 7.19 -8.24
N ARG A 57 -0.09 7.12 -9.56
CA ARG A 57 1.02 7.17 -10.51
C ARG A 57 1.26 8.64 -10.83
N LEU A 58 2.37 9.19 -10.35
CA LEU A 58 2.86 10.47 -10.86
C LEU A 58 3.40 10.18 -12.27
N TYR A 59 2.63 10.53 -13.30
CA TYR A 59 3.09 10.47 -14.68
C TYR A 59 4.04 11.65 -14.92
N GLY A 60 5.35 11.36 -14.98
CA GLY A 60 6.46 12.32 -15.12
C GLY A 60 7.81 11.58 -15.19
N ILE A 61 8.94 12.32 -15.21
CA ILE A 61 10.30 11.83 -15.53
C ILE A 61 10.74 10.61 -14.69
N MET A 62 10.26 10.46 -13.46
CA MET A 62 10.47 9.26 -12.66
C MET A 62 9.18 8.87 -11.93
N PRO A 63 8.61 7.68 -12.20
CA PRO A 63 7.48 7.15 -11.43
C PRO A 63 7.94 6.72 -10.03
N CYS A 64 8.14 7.69 -9.14
CA CYS A 64 8.38 7.44 -7.73
C CYS A 64 7.02 7.41 -7.00
N PRO A 65 6.73 6.38 -6.19
CA PRO A 65 5.56 6.41 -5.31
C PRO A 65 5.68 7.59 -4.35
N ASP A 66 4.66 8.44 -4.26
CA ASP A 66 4.57 9.47 -3.24
C ASP A 66 4.41 8.77 -1.88
N ARG A 67 5.41 8.94 -1.02
CA ARG A 67 5.47 8.33 0.31
C ARG A 67 5.31 9.36 1.43
N ARG A 68 4.80 10.54 1.12
CA ARG A 68 4.44 11.53 2.14
C ARG A 68 3.24 11.05 2.94
N ALA A 69 3.17 11.52 4.17
CA ALA A 69 2.04 11.37 5.08
C ALA A 69 1.77 12.73 5.73
N ARG A 70 0.66 12.87 6.45
CA ARG A 70 0.26 14.14 7.07
C ARG A 70 1.36 14.82 7.88
N ASN A 71 2.01 14.08 8.79
CA ASN A 71 3.07 14.61 9.65
C ASN A 71 4.44 13.95 9.44
N GLY A 72 4.63 13.20 8.35
CA GLY A 72 5.85 12.41 8.16
C GLY A 72 5.95 11.79 6.78
N TYR A 73 6.68 10.68 6.69
CA TYR A 73 6.89 9.96 5.45
C TYR A 73 7.20 8.48 5.68
N TRP A 74 6.84 7.67 4.69
CA TRP A 74 7.15 6.25 4.64
C TRP A 74 8.47 6.02 3.92
N LYS A 75 9.35 5.23 4.53
CA LYS A 75 10.62 4.81 3.91
C LYS A 75 10.59 3.31 3.68
N LEU A 76 10.92 2.88 2.46
CA LEU A 76 11.12 1.47 2.16
C LEU A 76 12.25 0.92 3.03
N LEU A 77 11.94 -0.09 3.82
CA LEU A 77 12.93 -0.82 4.61
C LEU A 77 13.47 -2.00 3.82
N LYS A 78 12.59 -2.86 3.29
CA LYS A 78 12.98 -4.02 2.47
C LYS A 78 11.86 -4.51 1.56
N CYS A 79 12.23 -5.09 0.43
CA CYS A 79 11.36 -6.01 -0.29
C CYS A 79 11.26 -7.30 0.53
N ILE A 80 10.04 -7.75 0.85
CA ILE A 80 9.82 -9.04 1.54
C ILE A 80 9.67 -10.15 0.52
N ASN A 81 8.89 -9.90 -0.53
CA ASN A 81 8.65 -10.84 -1.61
C ASN A 81 8.37 -10.05 -2.89
N ASP A 82 9.19 -10.21 -3.92
CA ASP A 82 9.06 -9.55 -5.21
C ASP A 82 8.19 -10.32 -6.22
N ASN A 83 7.88 -11.58 -5.92
CA ASN A 83 7.20 -12.55 -6.76
C ASN A 83 6.19 -13.39 -5.95
N ILE A 84 5.10 -12.78 -5.49
CA ILE A 84 3.98 -13.55 -4.96
C ILE A 84 3.37 -14.34 -6.12
N LEU A 85 3.49 -15.67 -6.07
CA LEU A 85 3.06 -16.57 -7.14
C LEU A 85 1.56 -16.85 -7.09
N GLY A 86 0.90 -16.72 -8.25
CA GLY A 86 -0.46 -17.19 -8.56
C GLY A 86 -0.41 -18.44 -9.44
N PRO A 87 -1.55 -18.85 -10.03
CA PRO A 87 -1.61 -19.99 -10.96
C PRO A 87 -0.73 -19.80 -12.20
N ASP A 88 -0.74 -18.59 -12.78
CA ASP A 88 -0.09 -18.29 -14.08
C ASP A 88 1.22 -17.49 -13.92
N GLY A 89 1.85 -17.55 -12.75
CA GLY A 89 3.12 -16.85 -12.47
C GLY A 89 3.02 -15.76 -11.40
N ALA A 90 3.96 -14.81 -11.42
CA ALA A 90 4.07 -13.78 -10.38
C ALA A 90 2.96 -12.70 -10.51
N VAL A 91 2.07 -12.65 -9.53
CA VAL A 91 0.88 -11.78 -9.51
C VAL A 91 1.02 -10.54 -8.62
N GLY A 92 2.04 -10.49 -7.76
CA GLY A 92 2.19 -9.39 -6.82
C GLY A 92 3.54 -9.31 -6.14
N MET A 93 3.69 -8.28 -5.31
CA MET A 93 4.85 -8.06 -4.45
C MET A 93 4.41 -7.57 -3.07
N LYS A 94 5.28 -7.76 -2.08
CA LYS A 94 5.14 -7.37 -0.68
C LYS A 94 6.38 -6.63 -0.22
N GLN A 95 6.20 -5.44 0.32
CA GLN A 95 7.29 -4.57 0.77
C GLN A 95 7.02 -4.13 2.21
N LYS A 96 8.09 -3.96 3.00
CA LYS A 96 8.02 -3.39 4.35
C LYS A 96 8.50 -1.95 4.32
N LEU A 97 7.70 -1.06 4.89
CA LEU A 97 8.02 0.35 5.07
C LEU A 97 8.01 0.68 6.55
N LEU A 98 8.85 1.65 6.94
CA LEU A 98 8.85 2.25 8.26
C LEU A 98 8.44 3.70 8.15
N PHE A 99 7.72 4.17 9.16
CA PHE A 99 7.31 5.56 9.24
C PHE A 99 8.37 6.41 9.97
N PHE A 100 8.65 7.57 9.39
CA PHE A 100 9.47 8.61 9.98
C PHE A 100 8.60 9.85 10.19
N GLU A 101 8.51 10.33 11.42
CA GLU A 101 7.78 11.55 11.76
C GLU A 101 8.65 12.78 11.54
N GLY A 102 8.08 13.83 10.94
CA GLY A 102 8.80 15.05 10.56
C GLY A 102 9.21 15.11 9.09
N LYS A 103 10.07 16.08 8.75
CA LYS A 103 10.48 16.34 7.36
C LYS A 103 11.55 15.32 6.89
N PRO A 104 11.64 14.98 5.59
CA PRO A 104 12.59 13.99 5.04
C PRO A 104 14.07 14.08 5.45
N ASN A 105 14.55 15.25 5.88
CA ASN A 105 15.95 15.46 6.31
C ASN A 105 16.12 15.50 7.84
N HIS A 106 15.04 15.59 8.61
CA HIS A 106 15.04 15.72 10.07
C HIS A 106 14.07 14.73 10.73
N GLY A 107 13.68 13.68 10.00
CA GLY A 107 12.66 12.76 10.44
C GLY A 107 13.15 11.80 11.51
N CYS A 108 12.34 11.57 12.54
CA CYS A 108 12.60 10.58 13.58
C CYS A 108 11.95 9.25 13.21
N LYS A 109 12.72 8.16 13.24
CA LYS A 109 12.19 6.81 13.04
C LYS A 109 11.19 6.47 14.15
N THR A 110 10.00 6.02 13.77
CA THR A 110 8.97 5.56 14.72
C THR A 110 8.90 4.03 14.77
N GLN A 111 8.00 3.50 15.60
CA GLN A 111 7.69 2.07 15.67
C GLN A 111 6.65 1.63 14.62
N TRP A 112 6.02 2.57 13.93
CA TRP A 112 5.01 2.28 12.93
C TRP A 112 5.60 1.59 11.69
N CYS A 113 4.95 0.50 11.30
CA CYS A 113 5.34 -0.34 10.19
C CYS A 113 4.15 -0.51 9.24
N MET A 114 4.42 -0.42 7.95
CA MET A 114 3.46 -0.76 6.91
C MET A 114 3.98 -1.94 6.10
N ILE A 115 3.09 -2.88 5.81
CA ILE A 115 3.31 -3.91 4.82
C ILE A 115 2.49 -3.56 3.59
N GLU A 116 3.18 -3.13 2.54
CA GLU A 116 2.56 -2.73 1.30
C GLU A 116 2.48 -3.93 0.36
N TYR A 117 1.26 -4.27 -0.07
CA TYR A 117 1.00 -5.24 -1.12
C TYR A 117 0.68 -4.52 -2.42
N LYS A 118 1.31 -4.94 -3.52
CA LYS A 118 1.03 -4.39 -4.85
C LYS A 118 0.75 -5.51 -5.82
N LEU A 119 -0.28 -5.33 -6.65
CA LEU A 119 -0.44 -6.11 -7.86
C LEU A 119 0.75 -5.84 -8.78
N ARG A 120 1.33 -6.92 -9.31
CA ARG A 120 2.09 -6.81 -10.55
C ARG A 120 1.06 -6.46 -11.61
N GLN A 121 1.28 -5.35 -12.31
CA GLN A 121 0.52 -5.14 -13.52
C GLN A 121 0.88 -6.34 -14.40
N HIS A 122 -0.12 -7.09 -14.86
CA HIS A 122 0.07 -7.75 -16.14
C HIS A 122 0.43 -6.59 -17.06
N CYS A 123 1.71 -6.48 -17.43
CA CYS A 123 2.00 -5.82 -18.68
C CYS A 123 1.16 -6.61 -19.67
N CYS A 124 -0.02 -6.10 -20.03
CA CYS A 124 -0.51 -6.42 -21.35
C CYS A 124 0.67 -6.07 -22.25
N SER A 125 1.10 -7.07 -23.01
CA SER A 125 2.06 -6.96 -24.10
C SER A 125 1.97 -5.57 -24.72
N ILE A 126 3.10 -4.84 -24.69
CA ILE A 126 3.55 -3.58 -25.34
C ILE A 126 2.50 -2.58 -25.93
N ASP A 127 1.30 -3.01 -26.31
CA ASP A 127 0.25 -2.27 -27.00
C ASP A 127 -0.97 -1.90 -26.13
N CYS A 128 -0.93 -2.07 -24.81
CA CYS A 128 -2.05 -1.60 -23.97
C CYS A 128 -1.94 -0.10 -23.66
N ASP A 129 -2.61 0.70 -24.47
CA ASP A 129 -2.87 2.11 -24.22
C ASP A 129 -3.63 2.30 -22.91
N HIS A 130 -2.92 2.70 -21.86
CA HIS A 130 -3.52 3.11 -20.57
C HIS A 130 -4.09 4.52 -20.61
N ASN A 131 -4.41 5.04 -21.80
CA ASN A 131 -5.10 6.30 -22.01
C ASN A 131 -6.61 6.10 -22.06
N ILE A 132 -7.20 5.54 -21.00
CA ILE A 132 -8.61 5.80 -20.73
C ILE A 132 -8.76 6.05 -19.23
N GLY A 133 -8.76 7.34 -18.88
CA GLY A 133 -9.43 7.77 -17.66
C GLY A 133 -10.93 7.57 -17.84
N ARG A 134 -11.54 6.77 -16.98
CA ARG A 134 -12.91 6.87 -16.48
C ARG A 134 -12.99 6.19 -15.12
#